data_AF-A0A7X7C041-F1
#
_entry.id   AF-A0A7X7C041-F1
#
_cell.length_a   1.000
_cell.length_b   1.000
_cell.length_c   1.000
_cell.angle_alpha   90.00
_cell.angle_beta   90.00
_cell.angle_gamma   90.00
#
_symmetry.space_group_name_H-M   'P 1'
#
loop_
_entity.id
_entity.type
_entity.pdbx_description
1 polymer ?
#
loop_
_entity_poly.entity_id
_entity_poly.type
_entity_poly.pdbx_seq_one_letter_code
_entity_poly.pdbx_strand_id
1 'polypeptide(L)'
;MENKSNKVSRRKFLGLSALGLTGLTILPSWTINGVRIAPSDRITLGFIGLGRQAVSDFHSFAQCPGVQVVAGSDVDSIKRDRFNRIVNKWQGSINIPTQCETYEFYEDMLTRKDIDAVSIATPDHWHALGAIHACQSGKDVYCQKPLSYTISESLAMVEAARKNKRVFQVGSQQRSSPEFQKAVSLVQEGKIGHIQKVYVRVGEPPAPFSLPEEPVPSNLNFRAWLGPLNDPKVHYNSTMCPPISPPDYREKGEWATWRYYQETGNGFTGDWGAHHFDIAQWALGLDGSA
;
A
#
# COMPACT_ATOMS: atom_id res chain seq x y z
N MET A 1 24.15 -54.64 -28.46
CA MET A 1 24.56 -53.32 -27.95
C MET A 1 23.38 -52.75 -27.16
N GLU A 2 23.39 -52.92 -25.84
CA GLU A 2 22.33 -52.38 -24.96
C GLU A 2 22.61 -50.92 -24.61
N ASN A 3 21.64 -50.06 -24.92
CA ASN A 3 21.69 -48.63 -24.65
C ASN A 3 21.27 -48.38 -23.20
N LYS A 4 22.22 -48.18 -22.28
CA LYS A 4 21.93 -47.79 -20.89
C LYS A 4 21.62 -46.28 -20.82
N SER A 5 20.33 -45.96 -20.76
CA SER A 5 19.84 -44.62 -20.39
C SER A 5 20.21 -44.30 -18.94
N ASN A 6 21.18 -43.41 -18.73
CA ASN A 6 21.53 -42.90 -17.41
C ASN A 6 20.45 -41.92 -16.92
N LYS A 7 19.44 -42.42 -16.21
CA LYS A 7 18.47 -41.58 -15.49
C LYS A 7 19.19 -40.85 -14.33
N VAL A 8 19.28 -39.53 -14.43
CA VAL A 8 19.77 -38.67 -13.35
C VAL A 8 18.81 -38.78 -12.17
N SER A 9 19.29 -39.24 -11.02
CA SER A 9 18.47 -39.36 -9.82
C SER A 9 18.25 -37.97 -9.18
N ARG A 10 17.12 -37.78 -8.48
CA ARG A 10 16.81 -36.55 -7.71
C ARG A 10 17.97 -36.10 -6.80
N ARG A 11 18.68 -37.07 -6.22
CA ARG A 11 19.83 -36.83 -5.34
C ARG A 11 21.05 -36.29 -6.12
N LYS A 12 21.22 -36.70 -7.38
CA LYS A 12 22.26 -36.20 -8.29
C LYS A 12 21.91 -34.82 -8.86
N PHE A 13 20.62 -34.53 -9.09
CA PHE A 13 20.13 -33.19 -9.46
C PHE A 13 20.34 -32.18 -8.32
N LEU A 14 19.94 -32.52 -7.09
CA LEU A 14 20.18 -31.68 -5.90
C LEU A 14 21.68 -31.50 -5.60
N GLY A 15 22.49 -32.53 -5.85
CA GLY A 15 23.95 -32.42 -5.73
C GLY A 15 24.60 -31.49 -6.75
N LEU A 16 24.01 -31.34 -7.94
CA LEU A 16 24.47 -30.39 -8.97
C LEU A 16 24.03 -28.94 -8.69
N SER A 17 22.94 -28.74 -7.95
CA SER A 17 22.47 -27.41 -7.52
C SER A 17 23.38 -26.73 -6.49
N ALA A 18 24.18 -27.49 -5.75
CA ALA A 18 25.01 -26.99 -4.64
C ALA A 18 26.23 -26.16 -5.10
N LEU A 19 26.61 -26.21 -6.39
CA LEU A 19 27.83 -25.56 -6.89
C LEU A 19 27.58 -24.29 -7.71
N GLY A 20 26.35 -23.76 -7.82
CA GLY A 20 26.12 -22.57 -8.66
C GLY A 20 24.80 -21.81 -8.52
N LEU A 21 24.02 -22.02 -7.44
CA LEU A 21 22.67 -21.43 -7.30
C LEU A 21 22.47 -20.68 -5.98
N THR A 22 23.38 -19.79 -5.60
CA THR A 22 23.13 -18.86 -4.47
C THR A 22 22.00 -17.84 -4.73
N GLY A 23 21.32 -17.91 -5.88
CA GLY A 23 20.21 -17.00 -6.25
C GLY A 23 18.89 -17.66 -6.69
N LEU A 24 18.76 -18.99 -6.70
CA LEU A 24 17.46 -19.64 -6.99
C LEU A 24 16.85 -20.20 -5.71
N THR A 25 16.17 -19.34 -4.95
CA THR A 25 15.20 -19.80 -3.93
C THR A 25 14.02 -20.44 -4.65
N ILE A 26 13.99 -21.78 -4.72
CA ILE A 26 12.80 -22.52 -5.18
C ILE A 26 11.71 -22.31 -4.14
N LEU A 27 10.83 -21.33 -4.35
CA LEU A 27 9.61 -21.21 -3.57
C LEU A 27 8.73 -22.45 -3.86
N PRO A 28 8.35 -23.28 -2.86
CA PRO A 28 7.53 -24.45 -3.11
C PRO A 28 6.11 -24.01 -3.48
N SER A 29 5.47 -24.65 -4.48
CA SER A 29 4.05 -24.39 -4.83
C SER A 29 3.13 -24.60 -3.61
N TRP A 30 2.03 -23.85 -3.55
CA TRP A 30 1.10 -23.86 -2.42
C TRP A 30 -0.20 -24.46 -2.88
N THR A 31 -0.94 -25.02 -1.94
CA THR A 31 -2.30 -25.44 -2.18
C THR A 31 -3.19 -24.70 -1.20
N ILE A 32 -3.99 -23.75 -1.69
CA ILE A 32 -4.97 -23.02 -0.89
C ILE A 32 -6.35 -23.50 -1.36
N ASN A 33 -7.17 -24.04 -0.45
CA ASN A 33 -8.51 -24.56 -0.74
C ASN A 33 -8.55 -25.55 -1.94
N GLY A 34 -7.53 -26.40 -2.07
CA GLY A 34 -7.43 -27.38 -3.16
C GLY A 34 -6.92 -26.82 -4.49
N VAL A 35 -6.71 -25.51 -4.62
CA VAL A 35 -6.13 -24.88 -5.81
C VAL A 35 -4.61 -24.76 -5.64
N ARG A 36 -3.86 -25.33 -6.59
CA ARG A 36 -2.40 -25.22 -6.63
C ARG A 36 -2.00 -23.86 -7.21
N ILE A 37 -1.20 -23.11 -6.45
CA ILE A 37 -0.63 -21.83 -6.86
C ILE A 37 0.84 -22.06 -7.20
N ALA A 38 1.20 -21.88 -8.46
CA ALA A 38 2.57 -21.99 -8.92
C ALA A 38 3.42 -20.84 -8.34
N PRO A 39 4.73 -21.03 -8.13
CA PRO A 39 5.60 -19.97 -7.63
C PRO A 39 5.61 -18.71 -8.51
N SER A 40 5.47 -18.88 -9.83
CA SER A 40 5.36 -17.78 -10.80
C SER A 40 4.10 -16.95 -10.66
N ASP A 41 3.06 -17.52 -10.04
CA ASP A 41 1.74 -16.89 -9.89
C ASP A 41 1.60 -16.27 -8.49
N ARG A 42 2.72 -16.14 -7.76
CA ARG A 42 2.75 -15.50 -6.46
C ARG A 42 3.23 -14.07 -6.55
N ILE A 43 2.66 -13.26 -5.67
CA ILE A 43 3.12 -11.90 -5.41
C ILE A 43 3.44 -11.80 -3.92
N THR A 44 4.71 -11.54 -3.63
CA THR A 44 5.18 -11.19 -2.29
C THR A 44 5.03 -9.69 -2.07
N LEU A 45 4.33 -9.32 -1.00
CA LEU A 45 3.87 -7.96 -0.73
C LEU A 45 4.49 -7.43 0.58
N GLY A 46 5.04 -6.23 0.52
CA GLY A 46 5.41 -5.42 1.68
C GLY A 46 4.39 -4.30 1.94
N PHE A 47 4.29 -3.81 3.17
CA PHE A 47 3.44 -2.67 3.53
C PHE A 47 4.28 -1.50 4.07
N ILE A 48 3.98 -0.28 3.64
CA ILE A 48 4.60 0.95 4.14
C ILE A 48 3.50 1.81 4.76
N GLY A 49 3.62 2.09 6.07
CA GLY A 49 2.53 2.57 6.91
C GLY A 49 1.63 1.41 7.34
N LEU A 50 1.48 1.19 8.64
CA LEU A 50 0.76 0.05 9.24
C LEU A 50 -0.41 0.51 10.13
N GLY A 51 -0.97 1.67 9.81
CA GLY A 51 -2.18 2.22 10.43
C GLY A 51 -3.46 1.51 9.98
N ARG A 52 -4.61 2.08 10.37
CA ARG A 52 -5.95 1.54 10.10
C ARG A 52 -6.19 1.19 8.63
N GLN A 53 -5.79 2.06 7.70
CA GLN A 53 -6.00 1.82 6.26
C GLN A 53 -5.18 0.62 5.79
N ALA A 54 -3.94 0.46 6.26
CA ALA A 54 -3.09 -0.67 5.92
C ALA A 54 -3.69 -2.01 6.37
N VAL A 55 -4.36 -2.05 7.53
CA VAL A 55 -5.08 -3.24 8.00
C VAL A 55 -6.29 -3.56 7.10
N SER A 56 -6.99 -2.53 6.62
CA SER A 56 -8.07 -2.71 5.63
C SER A 56 -7.53 -3.26 4.31
N ASP A 57 -6.46 -2.65 3.78
CA ASP A 57 -5.81 -3.05 2.54
C ASP A 57 -5.27 -4.48 2.65
N PHE A 58 -4.64 -4.81 3.78
CA PHE A 58 -4.21 -6.17 4.10
C PHE A 58 -5.36 -7.17 3.96
N HIS A 59 -6.52 -6.89 4.54
CA HIS A 59 -7.66 -7.80 4.45
C HIS A 59 -8.19 -7.97 3.02
N SER A 60 -8.10 -6.95 2.17
CA SER A 60 -8.43 -7.06 0.75
C SER A 60 -7.39 -7.90 -0.01
N PHE A 61 -6.09 -7.62 0.18
CA PHE A 61 -5.02 -8.39 -0.47
C PHE A 61 -4.96 -9.85 -0.01
N ALA A 62 -5.28 -10.11 1.26
CA ALA A 62 -5.34 -11.45 1.83
C ALA A 62 -6.40 -12.36 1.18
N GLN A 63 -7.36 -11.79 0.45
CA GLN A 63 -8.36 -12.53 -0.32
C GLN A 63 -7.89 -12.86 -1.73
N CYS A 64 -6.84 -12.20 -2.24
CA CYS A 64 -6.30 -12.46 -3.56
C CYS A 64 -5.48 -13.76 -3.55
N PRO A 65 -5.86 -14.79 -4.35
CA PRO A 65 -5.06 -16.00 -4.46
C PRO A 65 -3.65 -15.68 -4.93
N GLY A 66 -2.66 -16.23 -4.24
CA GLY A 66 -1.24 -16.11 -4.62
C GLY A 66 -0.52 -14.93 -3.99
N VAL A 67 -1.23 -14.05 -3.28
CA VAL A 67 -0.58 -13.01 -2.48
C VAL A 67 0.00 -13.60 -1.20
N GLN A 68 1.23 -13.18 -0.87
CA GLN A 68 1.82 -13.37 0.45
C GLN A 68 2.33 -12.05 1.00
N VAL A 69 1.82 -11.63 2.14
CA VAL A 69 2.41 -10.51 2.87
C VAL A 69 3.61 -11.00 3.67
N VAL A 70 4.80 -10.43 3.44
CA VAL A 70 6.07 -10.91 4.04
C VAL A 70 6.80 -9.85 4.87
N ALA A 71 6.41 -8.58 4.72
CA ALA A 71 7.03 -7.49 5.44
C ALA A 71 6.09 -6.31 5.69
N GLY A 72 6.40 -5.49 6.70
CA GLY A 72 5.74 -4.22 6.96
C GLY A 72 6.69 -3.18 7.53
N SER A 73 6.41 -1.89 7.33
CA SER A 73 7.17 -0.81 7.92
C SER A 73 6.28 0.30 8.48
N ASP A 74 6.56 0.70 9.71
CA ASP A 74 5.94 1.85 10.38
C ASP A 74 6.91 2.39 11.43
N VAL A 75 6.90 3.69 11.66
CA VAL A 75 7.72 4.37 12.68
C VAL A 75 7.18 4.19 14.09
N ASP A 76 5.98 3.62 14.24
CA ASP A 76 5.36 3.24 15.50
C ASP A 76 5.56 1.74 15.78
N SER A 77 6.29 1.40 16.85
CA SER A 77 6.61 0.01 17.19
C SER A 77 5.38 -0.84 17.56
N ILE A 78 4.33 -0.24 18.13
CA ILE A 78 3.11 -0.98 18.47
C ILE A 78 2.34 -1.33 17.19
N LYS A 79 2.37 -0.47 16.16
CA LYS A 79 1.75 -0.77 14.86
C LYS A 79 2.48 -1.89 14.15
N ARG A 80 3.81 -1.92 14.23
CA ARG A 80 4.64 -3.04 13.74
C ARG A 80 4.26 -4.35 14.41
N ASP A 81 4.20 -4.38 15.75
CA ASP A 81 3.81 -5.56 16.52
C ASP A 81 2.39 -6.06 16.16
N ARG A 82 1.43 -5.13 16.05
CA ARG A 82 0.05 -5.43 15.64
C ARG A 82 0.03 -6.11 14.26
N PHE A 83 0.70 -5.49 13.30
CA PHE A 83 0.70 -5.96 11.92
C PHE A 83 1.35 -7.34 11.79
N ASN A 84 2.52 -7.54 12.42
CA ASN A 84 3.20 -8.83 12.46
C ASN A 84 2.27 -9.95 12.97
N ARG A 85 1.54 -9.71 14.08
CA ARG A 85 0.60 -10.68 14.65
C ARG A 85 -0.56 -10.99 13.71
N ILE A 86 -1.14 -9.96 13.08
CA ILE A 86 -2.26 -10.11 12.12
C ILE A 86 -1.82 -10.96 10.93
N VAL A 87 -0.66 -10.64 10.33
CA VAL A 87 -0.14 -11.37 9.15
C VAL A 87 0.21 -12.81 9.50
N ASN A 88 0.97 -13.04 10.58
CA ASN A 88 1.35 -14.40 10.98
C ASN A 88 0.13 -15.27 11.32
N LYS A 89 -0.88 -14.70 12.00
CA LYS A 89 -2.14 -15.41 12.28
C LYS A 89 -2.88 -15.79 10.99
N TRP A 90 -2.97 -14.86 10.04
CA TRP A 90 -3.60 -15.14 8.74
C TRP A 90 -2.85 -16.21 7.96
N GLN A 91 -1.53 -16.10 7.83
CA GLN A 91 -0.70 -17.10 7.13
C GLN A 91 -0.87 -18.51 7.72
N GLY A 92 -0.87 -18.62 9.05
CA GLY A 92 -1.15 -19.88 9.74
C GLY A 92 -2.56 -20.42 9.46
N SER A 93 -3.57 -19.54 9.38
CA SER A 93 -4.96 -19.94 9.10
C SER A 93 -5.17 -20.51 7.69
N ILE A 94 -4.31 -20.15 6.73
CA ILE A 94 -4.34 -20.66 5.35
C ILE A 94 -3.22 -21.67 5.06
N ASN A 95 -2.52 -22.15 6.10
CA ASN A 95 -1.45 -23.14 6.03
C ASN A 95 -0.29 -22.79 5.07
N ILE A 96 0.11 -21.52 5.05
CA ILE A 96 1.34 -21.08 4.36
C ILE A 96 2.42 -20.72 5.39
N PRO A 97 3.71 -20.66 5.00
CA PRO A 97 4.79 -20.28 5.91
C PRO A 97 4.51 -18.95 6.60
N THR A 98 4.56 -18.95 7.93
CA THR A 98 4.44 -17.75 8.75
C THR A 98 5.73 -16.95 8.69
N GLN A 99 5.72 -15.85 7.97
CA GLN A 99 6.81 -14.92 7.83
C GLN A 99 6.25 -13.50 7.69
N CYS A 100 6.63 -12.63 8.61
CA CYS A 100 6.39 -11.20 8.52
C CYS A 100 7.49 -10.49 9.29
N GLU A 101 8.43 -9.85 8.60
CA GLU A 101 9.42 -9.00 9.26
C GLU A 101 8.94 -7.55 9.26
N THR A 102 9.24 -6.82 10.33
CA THR A 102 8.83 -5.41 10.44
C THR A 102 10.01 -4.48 10.62
N TYR A 103 9.97 -3.33 9.96
CA TYR A 103 11.05 -2.34 9.92
C TYR A 103 10.56 -0.98 10.41
N GLU A 104 11.41 -0.26 11.13
CA GLU A 104 11.10 1.13 11.48
C GLU A 104 11.19 2.05 10.26
N PHE A 105 12.24 1.88 9.44
CA PHE A 105 12.46 2.61 8.21
C PHE A 105 12.11 1.74 7.00
N TYR A 106 11.32 2.27 6.07
CA TYR A 106 10.85 1.48 4.93
C TYR A 106 11.96 1.23 3.92
N GLU A 107 12.99 2.08 3.90
CA GLU A 107 14.18 1.95 3.08
C GLU A 107 14.89 0.61 3.34
N ASP A 108 14.97 0.18 4.61
CA ASP A 108 15.52 -1.11 5.00
C ASP A 108 14.69 -2.26 4.42
N MET A 109 13.36 -2.16 4.50
CA MET A 109 12.45 -3.12 3.89
C MET A 109 12.62 -3.19 2.37
N LEU A 110 12.84 -2.05 1.71
CA LEU A 110 12.99 -2.00 0.25
C LEU A 110 14.26 -2.71 -0.25
N THR A 111 15.27 -2.94 0.61
CA THR A 111 16.47 -3.72 0.26
C THR A 111 16.18 -5.19 -0.03
N ARG A 112 15.05 -5.72 0.49
CA ARG A 112 14.64 -7.12 0.30
C ARG A 112 14.37 -7.43 -1.16
N LYS A 113 15.02 -8.50 -1.66
CA LYS A 113 14.88 -8.98 -3.04
C LYS A 113 13.72 -9.92 -3.26
N ASP A 114 13.14 -10.42 -2.17
CA ASP A 114 12.01 -11.34 -2.14
C ASP A 114 10.66 -10.62 -1.96
N ILE A 115 10.61 -9.31 -2.20
CA ILE A 115 9.37 -8.52 -2.24
C ILE A 115 9.16 -8.10 -3.69
N ASP A 116 8.01 -8.43 -4.26
CA ASP A 116 7.65 -8.08 -5.64
C ASP A 116 6.97 -6.70 -5.71
N ALA A 117 6.09 -6.42 -4.75
CA ALA A 117 5.30 -5.19 -4.70
C ALA A 117 5.19 -4.61 -3.28
N VAL A 118 4.81 -3.34 -3.17
CA VAL A 118 4.48 -2.69 -1.89
C VAL A 118 3.11 -2.02 -1.91
N SER A 119 2.42 -2.07 -0.78
CA SER A 119 1.22 -1.27 -0.48
C SER A 119 1.60 -0.09 0.42
N ILE A 120 1.37 1.13 -0.04
CA ILE A 120 1.69 2.37 0.67
C ILE A 120 0.40 2.98 1.22
N ALA A 121 0.30 3.05 2.55
CA ALA A 121 -0.83 3.56 3.31
C ALA A 121 -0.37 4.51 4.43
N THR A 122 0.67 5.30 4.14
CA THR A 122 1.19 6.37 5.00
C THR A 122 0.28 7.60 4.97
N PRO A 123 0.57 8.65 5.75
CA PRO A 123 0.06 9.98 5.45
C PRO A 123 0.49 10.49 4.06
N ASP A 124 -0.26 11.45 3.52
CA ASP A 124 -0.11 11.92 2.13
C ASP A 124 1.28 12.46 1.81
N HIS A 125 1.89 13.16 2.78
CA HIS A 125 3.23 13.74 2.63
C HIS A 125 4.34 12.70 2.43
N TRP A 126 4.06 11.42 2.69
CA TRP A 126 5.01 10.31 2.49
C TRP A 126 4.81 9.53 1.19
N HIS A 127 3.66 9.68 0.52
CA HIS A 127 3.32 8.86 -0.66
C HIS A 127 4.38 8.96 -1.75
N ALA A 128 4.81 10.18 -2.08
CA ALA A 128 5.72 10.43 -3.19
C ALA A 128 7.10 9.77 -2.98
N LEU A 129 7.72 10.00 -1.82
CA LEU A 129 9.04 9.42 -1.51
C LEU A 129 8.96 7.90 -1.45
N GLY A 130 7.99 7.34 -0.71
CA GLY A 130 7.82 5.90 -0.59
C GLY A 130 7.62 5.22 -1.94
N ALA A 131 6.77 5.79 -2.80
CA ALA A 131 6.49 5.30 -4.15
C ALA A 131 7.73 5.36 -5.05
N ILE A 132 8.42 6.49 -5.08
CA ILE A 132 9.60 6.70 -5.93
C ILE A 132 10.71 5.73 -5.51
N HIS A 133 10.99 5.61 -4.21
CA HIS A 133 12.00 4.70 -3.70
C HIS A 133 11.63 3.23 -3.96
N ALA A 134 10.36 2.86 -3.82
CA ALA A 134 9.88 1.52 -4.16
C ALA A 134 10.11 1.21 -5.64
N CYS A 135 9.75 2.14 -6.53
CA CYS A 135 9.95 1.97 -7.96
C CYS A 135 11.45 1.84 -8.33
N GLN A 136 12.30 2.70 -7.76
CA GLN A 136 13.76 2.63 -7.94
C GLN A 136 14.36 1.32 -7.39
N SER A 137 13.73 0.76 -6.36
CA SER A 137 14.12 -0.54 -5.78
C SER A 137 13.57 -1.74 -6.56
N GLY A 138 12.94 -1.51 -7.72
CA GLY A 138 12.40 -2.56 -8.59
C GLY A 138 11.04 -3.10 -8.16
N LYS A 139 10.34 -2.47 -7.22
CA LYS A 139 9.05 -2.92 -6.69
C LYS A 139 7.88 -2.31 -7.45
N ASP A 140 6.84 -3.10 -7.69
CA ASP A 140 5.55 -2.58 -8.11
C ASP A 140 4.84 -1.91 -6.93
N VAL A 141 3.94 -0.96 -7.21
CA VAL A 141 3.39 -0.08 -6.18
C VAL A 141 1.86 -0.05 -6.24
N TYR A 142 1.23 -0.32 -5.11
CA TYR A 142 -0.11 0.14 -4.80
C TYR A 142 0.00 1.29 -3.80
N CYS A 143 -0.48 2.48 -4.14
CA CYS A 143 -0.41 3.66 -3.28
C CYS A 143 -1.80 4.17 -2.96
N GLN A 144 -2.09 4.42 -1.69
CA GLN A 144 -3.35 5.03 -1.30
C GLN A 144 -3.54 6.42 -1.91
N LYS A 145 -4.80 6.82 -1.96
CA LYS A 145 -5.23 8.17 -2.34
C LYS A 145 -5.18 9.12 -1.12
N PRO A 146 -5.11 10.44 -1.35
CA PRO A 146 -4.74 11.10 -2.60
C PRO A 146 -3.33 10.71 -3.05
N LEU A 147 -3.06 10.73 -4.36
CA LEU A 147 -1.80 10.20 -4.92
C LEU A 147 -0.56 10.85 -4.29
N SER A 148 -0.60 12.17 -4.08
CA SER A 148 0.47 12.93 -3.45
C SER A 148 -0.07 14.22 -2.83
N TYR A 149 0.80 14.94 -2.15
CA TYR A 149 0.48 16.21 -1.51
C TYR A 149 0.52 17.39 -2.51
N THR A 150 1.45 17.36 -3.47
CA THR A 150 1.55 18.35 -4.57
C THR A 150 1.45 17.74 -5.97
N ILE A 151 1.11 18.55 -6.99
CA ILE A 151 1.11 18.09 -8.41
C ILE A 151 2.52 17.71 -8.86
N SER A 152 3.55 18.46 -8.45
CA SER A 152 4.95 18.16 -8.77
C SER A 152 5.39 16.79 -8.28
N GLU A 153 4.95 16.38 -7.08
CA GLU A 153 5.19 15.04 -6.56
C GLU A 153 4.52 13.97 -7.42
N SER A 154 3.25 14.16 -7.81
CA SER A 154 2.53 13.24 -8.69
C SER A 154 3.26 13.03 -10.02
N LEU A 155 3.78 14.10 -10.62
CA LEU A 155 4.56 14.01 -11.86
C LEU A 155 5.87 13.24 -11.66
N ALA A 156 6.57 13.47 -10.55
CA ALA A 156 7.80 12.74 -10.22
C ALA A 156 7.53 11.23 -9.98
N MET A 157 6.41 10.88 -9.36
CA MET A 157 5.98 9.48 -9.19
C MET A 157 5.71 8.81 -10.53
N VAL A 158 5.02 9.49 -11.45
CA VAL A 158 4.77 8.98 -12.81
C VAL A 158 6.08 8.76 -13.57
N GLU A 159 7.03 9.69 -13.48
CA GLU A 159 8.35 9.53 -14.07
C GLU A 159 9.08 8.31 -13.49
N ALA A 160 9.10 8.17 -12.16
CA ALA A 160 9.77 7.06 -11.49
C ALA A 160 9.18 5.70 -11.88
N ALA A 161 7.85 5.58 -11.91
CA ALA A 161 7.18 4.34 -12.31
C ALA A 161 7.51 3.96 -13.77
N ARG A 162 7.43 4.93 -14.70
CA ARG A 162 7.73 4.72 -16.13
C ARG A 162 9.20 4.38 -16.36
N LYS A 163 10.12 5.13 -15.76
CA LYS A 163 11.57 4.95 -15.90
C LYS A 163 12.02 3.58 -15.41
N ASN A 164 11.46 3.11 -14.29
CA ASN A 164 11.78 1.81 -13.72
C ASN A 164 10.87 0.68 -14.25
N LYS A 165 9.97 0.97 -15.19
CA LYS A 165 9.03 0.00 -15.79
C LYS A 165 8.25 -0.78 -14.74
N ARG A 166 7.69 -0.07 -13.76
CA ARG A 166 6.93 -0.66 -12.65
C ARG A 166 5.44 -0.53 -12.87
N VAL A 167 4.69 -1.51 -12.39
CA VAL A 167 3.23 -1.39 -12.28
C VAL A 167 2.92 -0.45 -11.12
N PHE A 168 2.04 0.52 -11.37
CA PHE A 168 1.60 1.48 -10.38
C PHE A 168 0.08 1.54 -10.37
N GLN A 169 -0.53 1.36 -9.20
CA GLN A 169 -1.96 1.49 -9.00
C GLN A 169 -2.25 2.45 -7.85
N VAL A 170 -3.15 3.40 -8.09
CA VAL A 170 -3.70 4.28 -7.05
C VAL A 170 -4.87 3.59 -6.36
N GLY A 171 -5.02 3.78 -5.06
CA GLY A 171 -6.11 3.27 -4.23
C GLY A 171 -7.48 3.93 -4.46
N SER A 172 -7.85 4.20 -5.72
CA SER A 172 -9.13 4.78 -6.13
C SER A 172 -10.27 3.74 -6.07
N GLN A 173 -10.59 3.28 -4.86
CA GLN A 173 -11.52 2.16 -4.60
C GLN A 173 -12.90 2.34 -5.25
N GLN A 174 -13.39 3.57 -5.39
CA GLN A 174 -14.69 3.85 -6.03
C GLN A 174 -14.74 3.35 -7.48
N ARG A 175 -13.62 3.35 -8.24
CA ARG A 175 -13.62 2.80 -9.61
C ARG A 175 -13.88 1.29 -9.67
N SER A 176 -13.63 0.58 -8.57
CA SER A 176 -13.87 -0.87 -8.44
C SER A 176 -15.21 -1.19 -7.78
N SER A 177 -15.96 -0.19 -7.31
CA SER A 177 -17.23 -0.42 -6.63
C SER A 177 -18.37 -0.66 -7.65
N PRO A 178 -19.22 -1.70 -7.45
CA PRO A 178 -20.29 -2.03 -8.39
C PRO A 178 -21.28 -0.90 -8.63
N GLU A 179 -21.64 -0.14 -7.59
CA GLU A 179 -22.57 0.98 -7.70
C GLU A 179 -22.00 2.13 -8.55
N PHE A 180 -20.72 2.45 -8.41
CA PHE A 180 -20.06 3.45 -9.24
C PHE A 180 -19.86 2.98 -10.67
N GLN A 181 -19.45 1.72 -10.88
CA GLN A 181 -19.37 1.10 -12.20
C GLN A 181 -20.72 1.16 -12.92
N LYS A 182 -21.81 0.85 -12.21
CA LYS A 182 -23.15 0.92 -12.79
C LYS A 182 -23.56 2.35 -13.13
N ALA A 183 -23.31 3.31 -12.24
CA ALA A 183 -23.61 4.72 -12.49
C ALA A 183 -22.85 5.26 -13.72
N VAL A 184 -21.56 4.94 -13.81
CA VAL A 184 -20.70 5.31 -14.95
C VAL A 184 -21.18 4.67 -16.25
N SER A 185 -21.53 3.38 -16.25
CA SER A 185 -22.10 2.71 -17.43
C SER A 185 -23.38 3.38 -17.89
N LEU A 186 -24.30 3.74 -16.99
CA LEU A 186 -25.53 4.44 -17.36
C LEU A 186 -25.25 5.80 -18.02
N VAL A 187 -24.25 6.52 -17.53
CA VAL A 187 -23.82 7.79 -18.13
C VAL A 187 -23.24 7.56 -19.53
N GLN A 188 -22.25 6.67 -19.65
CA GLN A 188 -21.54 6.42 -20.90
C GLN A 188 -22.42 5.79 -21.99
N GLU A 189 -23.45 5.02 -21.60
CA GLU A 189 -24.48 4.47 -22.49
C GLU A 189 -25.56 5.51 -22.88
N GLY A 190 -25.47 6.74 -22.40
CA GLY A 190 -26.41 7.82 -22.71
C GLY A 190 -27.78 7.68 -22.05
N LYS A 191 -27.92 6.85 -21.00
CA LYS A 191 -29.23 6.58 -20.35
C LYS A 191 -29.82 7.78 -19.63
N ILE A 192 -29.00 8.78 -19.30
CA ILE A 192 -29.43 10.02 -18.62
C ILE A 192 -29.44 11.25 -19.54
N GLY A 193 -29.26 11.04 -20.86
CA GLY A 193 -29.22 12.11 -21.85
C GLY A 193 -27.92 12.92 -21.83
N HIS A 194 -27.94 14.09 -22.44
CA HIS A 194 -26.79 14.98 -22.54
C HIS A 194 -26.48 15.66 -21.19
N ILE A 195 -25.25 15.49 -20.69
CA ILE A 195 -24.82 16.10 -19.44
C ILE A 195 -24.33 17.54 -19.69
N GLN A 196 -25.01 18.51 -19.08
CA GLN A 196 -24.59 19.92 -19.11
C GLN A 196 -23.72 20.31 -17.92
N LYS A 197 -23.93 19.69 -16.75
CA LYS A 197 -23.23 20.06 -15.52
C LYS A 197 -23.19 18.90 -14.53
N VAL A 198 -22.06 18.76 -13.83
CA VAL A 198 -21.89 17.84 -12.70
C VAL A 198 -21.62 18.66 -11.45
N TYR A 199 -22.35 18.37 -10.38
CA TYR A 199 -22.12 18.97 -9.06
C TYR A 199 -21.41 17.96 -8.19
N VAL A 200 -20.18 18.28 -7.79
CA VAL A 200 -19.39 17.46 -6.86
C VAL A 200 -19.31 18.21 -5.55
N ARG A 201 -19.95 17.68 -4.51
CA ARG A 201 -19.80 18.20 -3.15
C ARG A 201 -18.68 17.46 -2.45
N VAL A 202 -17.63 18.20 -2.13
CA VAL A 202 -16.59 17.78 -1.19
C VAL A 202 -16.74 18.59 0.10
N GLY A 203 -16.16 18.12 1.20
CA GLY A 203 -16.15 18.87 2.47
C GLY A 203 -15.22 20.09 2.43
N GLU A 204 -14.90 20.60 3.61
CA GLU A 204 -14.13 21.83 3.78
C GLU A 204 -12.64 21.71 3.38
N PRO A 205 -12.00 22.82 2.96
CA PRO A 205 -10.55 22.87 2.80
C PRO A 205 -9.82 22.69 4.14
N PRO A 206 -8.50 22.41 4.14
CA PRO A 206 -7.74 22.30 5.38
C PRO A 206 -7.65 23.65 6.11
N ALA A 207 -7.69 23.60 7.44
CA ALA A 207 -7.48 24.74 8.32
C ALA A 207 -6.00 24.87 8.73
N PRO A 208 -5.54 26.03 9.23
CA PRO A 208 -4.22 26.12 9.84
C PRO A 208 -4.08 25.14 11.02
N PHE A 209 -2.89 24.56 11.19
CA PHE A 209 -2.58 23.68 12.31
C PHE A 209 -2.84 24.39 13.64
N SER A 210 -3.65 23.77 14.50
CA SER A 210 -4.20 24.40 15.70
C SER A 210 -4.28 23.47 16.91
N LEU A 211 -3.77 22.25 16.80
CA LEU A 211 -3.75 21.31 17.91
C LEU A 211 -2.76 21.76 18.99
N PRO A 212 -3.02 21.45 20.27
CA PRO A 212 -2.07 21.68 21.34
C PRO A 212 -0.96 20.61 21.35
N GLU A 213 0.21 21.00 21.86
CA GLU A 213 1.35 20.10 21.97
C GLU A 213 1.15 19.04 23.05
N GLU A 214 1.46 17.80 22.70
CA GLU A 214 1.45 16.66 23.61
C GLU A 214 2.83 15.97 23.62
N PRO A 215 3.20 15.29 24.72
CA PRO A 215 4.40 14.47 24.74
C PRO A 215 4.35 13.35 23.70
N VAL A 216 5.43 13.20 22.93
CA VAL A 216 5.58 12.09 21.97
C VAL A 216 5.64 10.75 22.72
N PRO A 217 4.80 9.76 22.39
CA PRO A 217 4.86 8.43 22.97
C PRO A 217 6.19 7.73 22.65
N SER A 218 6.74 6.98 23.60
CA SER A 218 8.06 6.33 23.45
C SER A 218 8.13 5.29 22.33
N ASN A 219 6.99 4.77 21.87
CA ASN A 219 6.90 3.82 20.75
C ASN A 219 6.93 4.50 19.37
N LEU A 220 6.76 5.83 19.29
CA LEU A 220 6.60 6.56 18.04
C LEU A 220 7.83 7.41 17.76
N ASN A 221 8.49 7.15 16.63
CA ASN A 221 9.47 8.07 16.07
C ASN A 221 8.75 9.19 15.30
N PHE A 222 8.30 10.21 16.03
CA PHE A 222 7.48 11.29 15.47
C PHE A 222 8.24 12.16 14.44
N ARG A 223 9.55 12.31 14.59
CA ARG A 223 10.37 13.00 13.58
C ARG A 223 10.34 12.27 12.24
N ALA A 224 10.47 10.94 12.26
CA ALA A 224 10.31 10.14 11.06
C ALA A 224 8.85 10.10 10.57
N TRP A 225 7.87 10.20 11.46
CA TRP A 225 6.46 10.35 11.04
C TRP A 225 6.23 11.64 10.23
N LEU A 226 6.78 12.77 10.67
CA LEU A 226 6.74 14.05 9.93
C LEU A 226 7.51 13.95 8.60
N GLY A 227 8.69 13.34 8.62
CA GLY A 227 9.42 13.02 7.41
C GLY A 227 9.79 14.25 6.57
N PRO A 228 9.31 14.37 5.32
CA PRO A 228 9.58 15.54 4.49
C PRO A 228 8.90 16.82 4.99
N LEU A 229 7.91 16.72 5.90
CA LEU A 229 7.37 17.90 6.55
C LEU A 229 8.40 18.44 7.55
N ASN A 230 8.95 19.62 7.23
CA ASN A 230 9.96 20.29 8.03
C ASN A 230 9.46 21.57 8.70
N ASP A 231 8.14 21.71 8.88
CA ASP A 231 7.54 22.87 9.54
C ASP A 231 7.70 22.75 11.07
N PRO A 232 8.46 23.66 11.73
CA PRO A 232 8.68 23.61 13.17
C PRO A 232 7.41 23.86 14.00
N LYS A 233 6.30 24.29 13.38
CA LYS A 233 5.01 24.47 14.07
C LYS A 233 4.29 23.15 14.32
N VAL A 234 4.60 22.11 13.54
CA VAL A 234 3.91 20.83 13.65
C VAL A 234 4.54 20.00 14.76
N HIS A 235 3.83 19.88 15.86
CA HIS A 235 4.20 19.04 17.00
C HIS A 235 3.26 17.84 17.11
N TYR A 236 3.61 16.90 17.98
CA TYR A 236 2.79 15.72 18.18
C TYR A 236 1.50 16.09 18.90
N ASN A 237 0.41 15.51 18.40
CA ASN A 237 -0.87 15.44 19.08
C ASN A 237 -1.51 14.09 18.77
N SER A 238 -2.09 13.44 19.77
CA SER A 238 -2.69 12.11 19.67
C SER A 238 -3.85 12.05 18.69
N THR A 239 -4.57 13.13 18.43
CA THR A 239 -5.63 13.16 17.40
C THR A 239 -5.06 13.07 15.99
N MET A 240 -3.87 13.65 15.76
CA MET A 240 -3.18 13.65 14.46
C MET A 240 -2.58 12.28 14.15
N CYS A 241 -1.91 11.68 15.12
CA CYS A 241 -1.37 10.33 15.03
C CYS A 241 -1.96 9.45 16.15
N PRO A 242 -3.17 8.89 15.95
CA PRO A 242 -3.90 8.13 16.96
C PRO A 242 -3.06 7.02 17.59
N PRO A 243 -2.91 7.02 18.93
CA PRO A 243 -2.22 5.95 19.61
C PRO A 243 -3.03 4.66 19.50
N ILE A 244 -2.32 3.55 19.49
CA ILE A 244 -2.91 2.22 19.62
C ILE A 244 -2.37 1.56 20.87
N SER A 245 -3.22 0.85 21.59
CA SER A 245 -2.84 0.18 22.83
C SER A 245 -3.51 -1.19 22.95
N PRO A 246 -2.94 -2.12 23.74
CA PRO A 246 -3.67 -3.30 24.19
C PRO A 246 -4.98 -2.91 24.90
N PRO A 247 -5.98 -3.81 24.94
CA PRO A 247 -5.99 -5.17 24.36
C PRO A 247 -6.45 -5.23 22.90
N ASP A 248 -7.10 -4.20 22.37
CA ASP A 248 -7.75 -4.22 21.07
C ASP A 248 -6.83 -3.80 19.91
N TYR A 249 -5.73 -3.09 20.21
CA TYR A 249 -4.76 -2.59 19.22
C TYR A 249 -5.43 -1.77 18.11
N ARG A 250 -6.49 -1.02 18.46
CA ARG A 250 -7.21 -0.15 17.54
C ARG A 250 -6.82 1.30 17.77
N GLU A 251 -6.79 2.09 16.70
CA GLU A 251 -6.75 3.54 16.81
C GLU A 251 -7.99 4.00 17.59
N LYS A 252 -7.78 4.83 18.62
CA LYS A 252 -8.84 5.41 19.45
C LYS A 252 -9.02 6.88 19.10
N GLY A 253 -10.26 7.36 19.18
CA GLY A 253 -10.59 8.75 18.89
C GLY A 253 -10.75 9.05 17.40
N GLU A 254 -10.50 10.30 17.04
CA GLU A 254 -10.59 10.76 15.66
C GLU A 254 -9.49 10.12 14.81
N TRP A 255 -9.79 9.88 13.53
CA TRP A 255 -8.89 9.16 12.64
C TRP A 255 -8.37 10.07 11.54
N ALA A 256 -7.04 10.02 11.33
CA ALA A 256 -6.35 10.69 10.24
C ALA A 256 -6.60 12.21 10.17
N THR A 257 -6.67 12.88 11.32
CA THR A 257 -6.96 14.33 11.38
C THR A 257 -5.82 15.20 10.85
N TRP A 258 -4.61 14.64 10.69
CA TRP A 258 -3.52 15.24 9.91
C TRP A 258 -3.99 15.71 8.53
N ARG A 259 -5.00 15.05 7.93
CA ARG A 259 -5.56 15.46 6.64
C ARG A 259 -6.14 16.86 6.64
N TYR A 260 -6.62 17.33 7.78
CA TYR A 260 -7.43 18.55 7.88
C TYR A 260 -6.61 19.81 8.21
N TYR A 261 -5.28 19.69 8.35
CA TYR A 261 -4.40 20.82 8.60
C TYR A 261 -3.53 21.14 7.39
N GLN A 262 -3.38 22.42 7.06
CA GLN A 262 -2.63 22.88 5.89
C GLN A 262 -1.20 22.36 5.88
N GLU A 263 -0.57 22.25 7.04
CA GLU A 263 0.81 21.84 7.20
C GLU A 263 1.03 20.32 7.01
N THR A 264 -0.03 19.51 7.03
CA THR A 264 0.06 18.04 7.01
C THR A 264 -0.87 17.37 6.00
N GLY A 265 -1.85 18.08 5.43
CA GLY A 265 -2.84 17.51 4.52
C GLY A 265 -3.60 18.54 3.67
N ASN A 266 -4.47 18.03 2.80
CA ASN A 266 -5.21 18.80 1.79
C ASN A 266 -6.72 18.91 2.05
N GLY A 267 -7.15 18.65 3.29
CA GLY A 267 -8.54 18.67 3.71
C GLY A 267 -9.41 17.64 2.97
N PHE A 268 -10.73 17.89 2.96
CA PHE A 268 -11.66 17.03 2.24
C PHE A 268 -11.48 17.10 0.72
N THR A 269 -10.89 18.19 0.20
CA THR A 269 -10.56 18.32 -1.22
C THR A 269 -9.56 17.25 -1.65
N GLY A 270 -8.50 17.00 -0.86
CA GLY A 270 -7.59 15.88 -1.10
C GLY A 270 -8.23 14.53 -0.79
N ASP A 271 -8.87 14.40 0.38
CA ASP A 271 -9.33 13.09 0.88
C ASP A 271 -10.51 12.51 0.08
N TRP A 272 -11.58 13.30 -0.09
CA TRP A 272 -12.80 12.88 -0.79
C TRP A 272 -12.88 13.42 -2.22
N GLY A 273 -12.22 14.53 -2.53
CA GLY A 273 -12.15 15.04 -3.90
C GLY A 273 -11.41 14.08 -4.83
N ALA A 274 -10.34 13.44 -4.37
CA ALA A 274 -9.64 12.39 -5.13
C ALA A 274 -10.55 11.22 -5.55
N HIS A 275 -11.68 11.03 -4.85
CA HIS A 275 -12.70 10.06 -5.22
C HIS A 275 -13.77 10.66 -6.13
N HIS A 276 -14.43 11.73 -5.69
CA HIS A 276 -15.63 12.19 -6.39
C HIS A 276 -15.34 12.95 -7.67
N PHE A 277 -14.24 13.69 -7.76
CA PHE A 277 -13.82 14.30 -9.02
C PHE A 277 -13.38 13.23 -10.03
N ASP A 278 -12.69 12.20 -9.55
CA ASP A 278 -12.26 11.05 -10.36
C ASP A 278 -13.47 10.32 -10.99
N ILE A 279 -14.49 9.98 -10.21
CA ILE A 279 -15.71 9.35 -10.72
C ILE A 279 -16.45 10.24 -11.72
N ALA A 280 -16.52 11.55 -11.47
CA ALA A 280 -17.15 12.48 -12.40
C ALA A 280 -16.42 12.54 -13.74
N GLN A 281 -15.08 12.62 -13.72
CA GLN A 281 -14.26 12.59 -14.94
C GLN A 281 -14.41 11.27 -15.70
N TRP A 282 -14.39 10.15 -14.97
CA TRP A 282 -14.56 8.82 -15.55
C TRP A 282 -15.94 8.64 -16.20
N ALA A 283 -17.01 9.07 -15.52
CA ALA A 283 -18.37 9.04 -16.05
C ALA A 283 -18.49 9.82 -17.37
N LEU A 284 -17.83 10.98 -17.45
CA LEU A 284 -17.84 11.82 -18.65
C LEU A 284 -16.91 11.33 -19.76
N GLY A 285 -16.11 10.28 -19.53
CA GLY A 285 -15.13 9.80 -20.51
C GLY A 285 -13.99 10.79 -20.75
N LEU A 286 -13.66 11.59 -19.74
CA LEU A 286 -12.64 12.65 -19.80
C LEU A 286 -11.29 12.21 -19.20
N ASP A 287 -11.10 10.90 -18.98
CA ASP A 287 -9.81 10.36 -18.59
C ASP A 287 -8.75 10.76 -19.63
N GLY A 288 -7.76 11.58 -19.23
CA GLY A 288 -6.70 12.08 -20.12
C GLY A 288 -6.90 13.49 -20.68
N SER A 289 -7.98 14.19 -20.35
CA SER A 289 -8.06 15.64 -20.58
C SER A 289 -7.19 16.36 -19.56
N ALA A 290 -6.20 17.12 -20.03
CA ALA A 290 -5.40 18.07 -19.24
C ALA A 290 -5.97 19.48 -19.38
#